data_AF-A0AAV3RSS3-F1
#
_entry.id   AF-A0AAV3RSS3-F1
#
_cell.length_a   1.000
_cell.length_b   1.000
_cell.length_c   1.000
_cell.angle_alpha   90.00
_cell.angle_beta   90.00
_cell.angle_gamma   90.00
#
_symmetry.space_group_name_H-M   'P 1'
#
loop_
_entity.id
_entity.type
_entity.pdbx_description
1 polymer ?
#
loop_
_entity_poly.entity_id
_entity_poly.type
_entity_poly.pdbx_seq_one_letter_code
_entity_poly.pdbx_strand_id
1 'polypeptide(L)'
;MSVVYVLEGEGVIGKKKSSPAKLYTLLLLGSGDGLEAWNKSSKPFKFVLIAGQPLNEPVVQQGPFVMNTKEQIEKTFRDFHSYTNGFQRAKTWKSENARGFSH
;
A
#
# COMPACT_ATOMS: atom_id res chain seq x y z
N MET A 1 2.95 13.03 3.10
CA MET A 1 1.63 12.35 3.15
C MET A 1 1.71 11.29 4.23
N SER A 2 0.66 11.13 5.04
CA SER A 2 0.62 10.10 6.07
C SER A 2 -0.78 9.52 6.24
N VAL A 3 -0.84 8.22 6.49
CA VAL A 3 -2.07 7.47 6.70
C VAL A 3 -1.93 6.53 7.89
N VAL A 4 -3.03 6.21 8.54
CA VAL A 4 -3.10 5.14 9.55
C VAL A 4 -4.05 4.05 9.10
N TYR A 5 -3.65 2.79 9.25
CA TYR A 5 -4.53 1.65 9.05
C TYR A 5 -4.69 0.84 10.33
N VAL A 6 -5.93 0.59 10.75
CA VAL A 6 -6.25 -0.12 12.00
C VAL A 6 -6.31 -1.63 11.76
N LEU A 7 -5.48 -2.38 12.48
CA LEU A 7 -5.32 -3.82 12.37
C LEU A 7 -6.06 -4.60 13.48
N GLU A 8 -6.28 -3.99 14.64
CA GLU A 8 -6.96 -4.63 15.77
C GLU A 8 -7.59 -3.58 16.68
N GLY A 9 -8.80 -3.87 17.18
CA GLY A 9 -9.47 -3.06 18.19
C GLY A 9 -10.00 -1.73 17.65
N GLU A 10 -10.16 -0.78 18.57
CA GLU A 10 -10.58 0.60 18.27
C GLU A 10 -9.85 1.58 19.19
N GLY A 11 -9.63 2.79 18.67
CA GLY A 11 -8.90 3.82 19.41
C GLY A 11 -9.05 5.18 18.74
N VAL A 12 -8.77 6.24 19.48
CA VAL A 12 -8.83 7.61 18.95
C VAL A 12 -7.48 7.95 18.35
N ILE A 13 -7.47 8.48 17.12
CA ILE A 13 -6.27 8.95 16.43
C ILE A 13 -6.42 10.43 16.11
N GLY A 14 -5.36 11.21 16.29
CA GLY A 14 -5.33 12.65 16.02
C GLY A 14 -5.73 13.46 17.25
N LYS A 15 -6.97 13.97 17.34
CA LYS A 15 -7.44 14.77 18.49
C LYS A 15 -8.15 13.89 19.50
N LYS A 16 -7.89 14.06 20.81
CA LYS A 16 -8.47 13.24 21.90
C LYS A 16 -10.01 13.12 21.92
N LYS A 17 -10.70 14.14 21.36
CA LYS A 17 -12.16 14.22 21.24
C LYS A 17 -12.72 13.68 19.91
N SER A 18 -11.87 13.25 18.99
CA SER A 18 -12.32 12.62 17.74
C SER A 18 -13.02 11.29 18.01
N SER A 19 -13.89 10.91 17.09
CA SER A 19 -14.50 9.58 17.08
C SER A 19 -13.43 8.49 17.00
N PRO A 20 -13.60 7.36 17.72
CA PRO A 20 -12.70 6.23 17.60
C PRO A 20 -12.65 5.68 16.17
N ALA A 21 -11.45 5.42 15.67
CA ALA A 21 -11.23 4.62 14.48
C ALA A 21 -11.38 3.14 14.83
N LYS A 22 -12.06 2.40 13.95
CA LYS A 22 -12.37 0.98 14.14
C LYS A 22 -11.48 0.11 13.26
N LEU A 23 -11.48 -1.19 13.51
CA LEU A 23 -10.86 -2.21 12.68
C LEU A 23 -11.14 -2.00 11.18
N TYR A 24 -10.12 -2.21 10.35
CA TYR A 24 -10.14 -2.05 8.88
C TYR A 24 -10.42 -0.62 8.38
N THR A 25 -10.22 0.38 9.23
CA THR A 25 -10.30 1.79 8.81
C THR A 25 -8.94 2.28 8.31
N LEU A 26 -8.95 2.92 7.14
CA LEU A 26 -7.84 3.75 6.64
C LEU A 26 -8.15 5.22 6.93
N LEU A 27 -7.28 5.89 7.68
CA LEU A 27 -7.38 7.31 8.01
C LEU A 27 -6.35 8.09 7.23
N LEU A 28 -6.79 9.09 6.48
CA LEU A 28 -5.91 10.11 5.93
C LEU A 28 -5.61 11.15 7.00
N LEU A 29 -4.33 11.39 7.28
CA LEU A 29 -3.92 12.38 8.25
C LEU A 29 -3.66 13.73 7.56
N GLY A 30 -4.07 14.81 8.23
CA GLY A 30 -3.73 16.17 7.82
C GLY A 30 -2.28 16.53 8.15
N SER A 31 -1.91 17.78 7.86
CA SER A 31 -0.61 18.33 8.22
C SER A 31 -0.41 18.40 9.74
N GLY A 32 0.81 18.14 10.19
CA GLY A 32 1.22 18.19 11.59
C GLY A 32 2.65 17.69 11.75
N ASP A 33 3.21 17.85 12.93
CA ASP A 33 4.56 17.42 13.34
C ASP A 33 4.54 16.13 14.18
N GLY A 34 3.36 15.62 14.52
CA GLY A 34 3.20 14.41 15.32
C GLY A 34 1.84 13.74 15.17
N LEU A 35 1.75 12.54 15.74
CA LEU A 35 0.52 11.75 15.83
C LEU A 35 0.26 11.40 17.28
N GLU A 36 -0.90 11.79 17.80
CA GLU A 36 -1.40 11.31 19.08
C GLU A 36 -2.41 10.17 18.87
N ALA A 37 -2.35 9.16 19.75
CA ALA A 37 -3.28 8.04 19.74
C ALA A 37 -3.67 7.67 21.17
N TRP A 38 -4.95 7.34 21.38
CA TRP A 38 -5.47 6.92 22.68
C TRP A 38 -6.25 5.62 22.54
N ASN A 39 -5.83 4.62 23.31
CA ASN A 39 -6.65 3.46 23.58
C ASN A 39 -7.49 3.74 24.83
N LYS A 40 -8.82 3.85 24.66
CA LYS A 40 -9.78 4.04 25.78
C LYS A 40 -10.39 2.71 26.25
N SER A 41 -9.99 1.60 25.65
CA SER A 41 -10.48 0.25 25.93
C SER A 41 -9.45 -0.55 26.72
N SER A 42 -9.91 -1.63 27.36
CA SER A 42 -9.03 -2.66 27.96
C SER A 42 -8.46 -3.64 26.93
N LYS A 43 -9.02 -3.65 25.71
CA LYS A 43 -8.54 -4.51 24.61
C LYS A 43 -7.34 -3.87 23.89
N PRO A 44 -6.43 -4.65 23.27
CA PRO A 44 -5.35 -4.10 22.46
C PRO A 44 -5.88 -3.26 21.30
N PHE A 45 -5.15 -2.17 21.00
CA PHE A 45 -5.38 -1.34 19.83
C PHE A 45 -4.09 -1.36 18.99
N LYS A 46 -4.16 -1.97 17.81
CA LYS A 46 -3.01 -2.11 16.89
C LYS A 46 -3.31 -1.40 15.59
N PHE A 47 -2.35 -0.59 15.15
CA PHE A 47 -2.43 0.13 13.89
C PHE A 47 -1.03 0.31 13.30
N VAL A 48 -0.98 0.59 12.01
CA VAL A 48 0.26 0.99 11.31
C VAL A 48 0.14 2.44 10.87
N LEU A 49 1.18 3.23 11.15
CA LEU A 49 1.37 4.55 10.59
C LEU A 49 2.29 4.41 9.37
N ILE A 50 1.82 4.89 8.23
CA ILE A 50 2.59 4.90 6.98
C ILE A 50 2.74 6.37 6.59
N ALA A 51 3.98 6.85 6.50
CA ALA A 51 4.30 8.22 6.14
C ALA A 51 5.40 8.25 5.09
N GLY A 52 5.30 9.18 4.15
CA GLY A 52 6.26 9.35 3.08
C GLY A 52 6.19 10.74 2.45
N GLN A 53 7.31 11.18 1.89
CA GLN A 53 7.36 12.40 1.09
C GLN A 53 6.66 12.14 -0.25
N PRO A 54 5.67 12.97 -0.65
CA PRO A 54 5.09 12.87 -1.99
C PRO A 54 6.19 13.07 -3.05
N LEU A 55 6.25 12.17 -4.04
CA LEU A 55 7.20 12.29 -5.15
C LEU A 55 6.83 13.43 -6.12
N ASN A 56 5.56 13.86 -6.13
CA ASN A 56 5.03 14.89 -7.03
C ASN A 56 5.26 14.63 -8.52
N GLU A 57 5.34 13.35 -8.90
CA GLU A 57 5.42 12.93 -10.29
C GLU A 57 4.06 12.40 -10.78
N PRO A 58 3.78 12.46 -12.09
CA PRO A 58 2.63 11.79 -12.66
C PRO A 58 2.67 10.30 -12.35
N VAL A 59 1.50 9.72 -12.08
CA VAL A 59 1.31 8.29 -11.81
C VAL A 59 0.34 7.73 -12.85
N VAL A 60 0.81 6.77 -13.64
CA VAL A 60 0.02 5.99 -14.59
C VAL A 60 0.13 4.52 -14.18
N GLN A 61 -1.01 3.90 -13.87
CA GLN A 61 -1.07 2.51 -13.45
C GLN A 61 -1.90 1.69 -14.44
N GLN A 62 -1.38 0.54 -14.86
CA GLN A 62 -2.14 -0.47 -15.60
C GLN A 62 -1.75 -1.87 -15.13
N GLY A 63 -2.69 -2.54 -14.47
CA GLY A 63 -2.47 -3.87 -13.90
C GLY A 63 -1.30 -3.87 -12.90
N PRO A 64 -0.27 -4.72 -13.09
CA PRO A 64 0.85 -4.85 -12.15
C PRO A 64 1.91 -3.76 -12.29
N PHE A 65 1.81 -2.87 -13.29
CA PHE A 65 2.85 -1.89 -13.61
C PHE A 65 2.40 -0.47 -13.28
N VAL A 66 3.31 0.31 -12.70
CA VAL A 66 3.16 1.73 -12.39
C VAL A 66 4.35 2.47 -13.00
N MET A 67 4.10 3.48 -13.83
CA MET A 67 5.10 4.34 -14.48
C MET A 67 4.64 5.79 -14.51
N ASN A 68 5.44 6.72 -15.01
CA ASN A 68 5.08 8.14 -15.08
C ASN A 68 4.30 8.53 -16.35
N THR A 69 4.36 7.73 -17.42
CA THR A 69 3.71 8.02 -18.73
C THR A 69 3.05 6.78 -19.35
N LYS A 70 2.11 6.98 -20.29
CA LYS A 70 1.42 5.88 -20.98
C LYS A 70 2.39 5.10 -21.89
N GLU A 71 3.29 5.81 -22.55
CA GLU A 71 4.29 5.24 -23.47
C GLU A 71 5.26 4.29 -22.72
N GLN A 72 5.63 4.65 -21.47
CA GLN A 72 6.42 3.78 -20.60
C GLN A 72 5.65 2.53 -20.19
N ILE A 73 4.34 2.62 -19.90
CA ILE A 73 3.50 1.45 -19.62
C ILE A 73 3.47 0.52 -20.83
N GLU A 74 3.20 1.04 -22.02
CA GLU A 74 3.17 0.23 -23.25
C GLU A 74 4.51 -0.46 -23.50
N LYS A 75 5.62 0.26 -23.31
CA LYS A 75 6.96 -0.34 -23.39
C LYS A 75 7.15 -1.44 -22.36
N THR A 76 6.74 -1.23 -21.11
CA THR A 76 6.88 -2.22 -20.03
C THR A 76 6.12 -3.49 -20.33
N PHE A 77 4.91 -3.40 -20.90
CA PHE A 77 4.19 -4.57 -21.39
C PHE A 77 4.95 -5.27 -22.52
N ARG A 78 5.50 -4.56 -23.50
CA ARG A 78 6.33 -5.19 -24.55
C ARG A 78 7.55 -5.91 -23.97
N ASP A 79 8.22 -5.29 -22.99
CA ASP A 79 9.38 -5.86 -22.31
C ASP A 79 9.00 -7.13 -21.52
N PHE A 80 7.85 -7.11 -20.82
CA PHE A 80 7.32 -8.26 -20.09
C PHE A 80 6.99 -9.43 -21.02
N HIS A 81 6.25 -9.19 -22.11
CA HIS A 81 5.88 -10.24 -23.06
C HIS A 81 7.08 -10.80 -23.84
N SER A 82 8.11 -9.98 -24.07
CA SER A 82 9.33 -10.40 -24.76
C SER A 82 10.42 -10.96 -23.84
N TYR A 83 10.19 -10.94 -22.52
CA TYR A 83 11.19 -11.33 -21.51
C TYR A 83 12.49 -10.52 -21.59
N THR A 84 12.40 -9.22 -21.81
CA THR A 84 13.57 -8.32 -21.92
C THR A 84 13.57 -7.25 -20.82
N ASN A 85 14.62 -6.42 -20.77
CA ASN A 85 14.72 -5.23 -19.92
C ASN A 85 14.33 -5.42 -18.44
N GLY A 86 14.76 -6.55 -17.84
CA GLY A 86 14.49 -6.90 -16.44
C GLY A 86 13.62 -8.15 -16.27
N PHE A 87 12.91 -8.57 -17.32
CA PHE A 87 12.02 -9.74 -17.28
C PHE A 87 12.63 -11.04 -17.83
N GLN A 88 13.94 -11.10 -18.07
CA GLN A 88 14.61 -12.26 -18.68
C GLN A 88 14.36 -13.58 -17.95
N ARG A 89 14.30 -13.53 -16.61
CA ARG A 89 14.09 -14.73 -15.78
C ARG A 89 12.65 -15.25 -15.84
N ALA A 90 11.68 -14.42 -16.24
CA ALA A 90 10.29 -14.84 -16.32
C ALA A 90 10.05 -15.89 -17.44
N LYS A 91 10.95 -16.00 -18.42
CA LYS A 91 10.82 -16.96 -19.53
C LYS A 91 10.73 -18.42 -19.06
N THR A 92 11.47 -18.77 -18.00
CA THR A 92 11.61 -20.15 -17.53
C THR A 92 11.14 -20.34 -16.10
N TRP A 93 10.79 -19.25 -15.40
CA TRP A 93 10.44 -19.31 -13.99
C TRP A 93 9.04 -19.89 -13.79
N LYS A 94 8.93 -20.84 -12.85
CA LYS A 94 7.67 -21.37 -12.31
C LYS A 94 7.83 -21.54 -10.81
N SER A 95 6.88 -21.05 -10.03
CA SER A 95 6.87 -21.25 -8.58
C SER A 95 6.54 -22.71 -8.23
N GLU A 96 7.27 -23.28 -7.27
CA GLU A 96 6.95 -24.58 -6.69
C GLU A 96 5.65 -24.52 -5.87
N ASN A 97 5.43 -23.41 -5.15
CA ASN A 97 4.26 -23.19 -4.31
C ASN A 97 2.96 -22.97 -5.11
N ALA A 98 3.06 -22.67 -6.41
CA ALA A 98 1.89 -22.51 -7.27
C ALA A 98 1.32 -23.84 -7.80
N ARG A 99 2.06 -24.96 -7.67
CA ARG A 99 1.61 -26.29 -8.15
C ARG A 99 0.47 -26.89 -7.32
N GLY A 100 0.21 -26.36 -6.12
CA GLY A 100 -0.87 -26.83 -5.23
C GLY A 100 -2.25 -26.19 -5.47
N PHE A 101 -2.39 -25.28 -6.44
CA PHE A 101 -3.64 -24.54 -6.71
C PHE A 101 -4.35 -24.93 -8.01
N SER A 102 -3.90 -25.98 -8.70
CA SER A 102 -4.68 -26.57 -9.78
C SER A 102 -5.88 -27.32 -9.18
N HIS A 103 -7.07 -26.72 -9.28
CA HIS A 103 -8.33 -27.44 -9.18
C HIS A 103 -8.48 -28.35 -10.40
#